data_AF-A0A357M8D9-F1
#
_entry.id   AF-A0A357M8D9-F1
#
_cell.length_a   1.000
_cell.length_b   1.000
_cell.length_c   1.000
_cell.angle_alpha   90.00
_cell.angle_beta   90.00
_cell.angle_gamma   90.00
#
_symmetry.space_group_name_H-M   'P 1'
#
loop_
_entity.id
_entity.type
_entity.pdbx_description
1 polymer ?
#
loop_
_entity_poly.entity_id
_entity_poly.type
_entity_poly.pdbx_seq_one_letter_code
_entity_poly.pdbx_strand_id
1 'polypeptide(L)'
;MLKKTALLILSFLLLLLPHSITAHADTQVSSATKLLSMEETIQLALTNYVDIKLSQWNIAETDSKFSYVSSEKKKLEQKNVVITSGLLPVNPDIFINSIPGYSDLSKEEQAGVNQSILIQIMINTSLNQLVSAQTESQNSYNQETKTAQLKEFRDQLRTLETDKVINQLRLQKTEALIRYYAVQKYYQLSSLKKTIEYDKQESQYWFQHSVDTLRSYEHGLLSKRSLDDFNRKNAERKSAFERNLRSYEAQLEQFKLELGLSSYSEVLLDDVISSAPEPVNWNTVVSLSSNYDLREEDVRITLAKDNLDAVKASDAGLVTYYSVLWASQISHKNIVQQQLEEKLATYRPEANEIDFEYSELKEQQLELVRVSQDNDTLLNNGLISAAQADQNMLDLLNLNRQFDKQKVKYALFQAKVTLALSGVIL
;
A
#
# COMPACT_ATOMS: atom_id res chain seq x y z
N MET A 1 37.81 15.55 -60.81
CA MET A 1 36.91 16.04 -59.73
C MET A 1 35.55 15.32 -59.66
N LEU A 2 35.04 14.69 -60.73
CA LEU A 2 33.74 13.99 -60.71
C LEU A 2 33.63 12.76 -59.77
N LYS A 3 34.74 12.13 -59.37
CA LYS A 3 34.69 10.97 -58.45
C LYS A 3 34.49 11.34 -56.97
N LYS A 4 34.85 12.58 -56.57
CA LYS A 4 34.70 13.04 -55.17
C LYS A 4 33.30 13.60 -54.90
N THR A 5 32.65 14.20 -55.89
CA THR A 5 31.26 14.66 -55.79
C THR A 5 30.27 13.49 -55.79
N ALA A 6 30.53 12.42 -56.55
CA ALA A 6 29.70 11.21 -56.51
C ALA A 6 29.75 10.51 -55.13
N LEU A 7 30.91 10.50 -54.47
CA LEU A 7 31.06 9.92 -53.13
C LEU A 7 30.33 10.75 -52.07
N LEU A 8 30.35 12.09 -52.20
CA LEU A 8 29.68 13.01 -51.29
C LEU A 8 28.15 12.94 -51.40
N ILE A 9 27.62 12.76 -52.63
CA ILE A 9 26.19 12.55 -52.87
C ILE A 9 25.74 11.18 -52.35
N LEU A 10 26.55 10.13 -52.52
CA LEU A 10 26.25 8.78 -52.00
C LEU A 10 26.26 8.75 -50.46
N SER A 11 27.17 9.50 -49.81
CA SER A 11 27.19 9.63 -48.34
C SER A 11 26.04 10.47 -47.79
N PHE A 12 25.52 11.45 -48.56
CA PHE A 12 24.34 12.21 -48.15
C PHE A 12 23.02 11.42 -48.35
N LEU A 13 22.97 10.53 -49.35
CA LEU A 13 21.82 9.64 -49.57
C LEU A 13 21.71 8.53 -48.51
N LEU A 14 22.85 8.07 -47.96
CA LEU A 14 22.90 7.08 -46.88
C LEU A 14 22.59 7.65 -45.48
N LEU A 15 22.68 8.97 -45.30
CA LEU A 15 22.29 9.68 -44.06
C LEU A 15 20.83 10.14 -44.03
N LEU A 16 20.12 10.05 -45.16
CA LEU A 16 18.69 10.38 -45.29
C LEU A 16 17.75 9.16 -45.18
N LEU A 17 18.29 7.96 -44.97
CA LEU A 17 17.51 6.77 -44.64
C LEU A 17 17.59 6.52 -43.13
N PRO A 18 16.61 6.98 -42.33
CA PRO A 18 16.44 6.37 -41.01
C PRO A 18 16.25 4.89 -41.26
N HIS A 19 17.22 4.08 -40.85
CA HIS A 19 17.04 2.65 -40.68
C HIS A 19 16.15 2.44 -39.45
N SER A 20 14.92 2.94 -39.51
CA SER A 20 13.81 2.32 -38.83
C SER A 20 13.62 0.99 -39.52
N ILE A 21 14.26 -0.04 -38.97
CA ILE A 21 13.77 -1.40 -39.07
C ILE A 21 12.45 -1.41 -38.30
N THR A 22 11.41 -0.83 -38.90
CA THR A 22 10.05 -1.30 -38.69
C THR A 22 10.03 -2.63 -39.42
N ALA A 23 10.47 -3.67 -38.71
CA ALA A 23 9.86 -4.96 -38.93
C ALA A 23 8.37 -4.72 -38.65
N HIS A 24 7.61 -4.52 -39.72
CA HIS A 24 6.20 -4.84 -39.70
C HIS A 24 6.14 -6.34 -39.43
N ALA A 25 6.19 -6.68 -38.13
CA ALA A 25 5.57 -7.88 -37.67
C ALA A 25 4.12 -7.74 -38.14
N ASP A 26 3.82 -8.44 -39.22
CA ASP A 26 2.48 -8.85 -39.60
C ASP A 26 2.01 -9.85 -38.53
N THR A 27 2.04 -9.43 -37.26
CA THR A 27 1.14 -9.97 -36.28
C THR A 27 -0.20 -9.44 -36.74
N GLN A 28 -1.01 -10.31 -37.32
CA GLN A 28 -2.37 -10.42 -36.84
C GLN A 28 -2.27 -10.51 -35.30
N VAL A 29 -2.13 -9.36 -34.64
CA VAL A 29 -2.38 -9.25 -33.22
C VAL A 29 -3.85 -9.56 -33.19
N SER A 30 -4.19 -10.81 -32.93
CA SER A 30 -5.42 -11.12 -32.24
C SER A 30 -5.44 -10.13 -31.08
N SER A 31 -6.17 -9.04 -31.26
CA SER A 31 -6.31 -7.97 -30.30
C SER A 31 -6.77 -8.65 -29.03
N ALA A 32 -5.84 -8.85 -28.09
CA ALA A 32 -6.11 -9.69 -26.95
C ALA A 32 -7.17 -8.97 -26.13
N THR A 33 -8.41 -9.45 -26.24
CA THR A 33 -9.53 -9.00 -25.42
C THR A 33 -9.56 -9.85 -24.16
N LYS A 34 -9.60 -9.20 -23.00
CA LYS A 34 -9.69 -9.86 -21.70
C LYS A 34 -11.05 -9.56 -21.08
N LEU A 35 -11.84 -10.59 -20.81
CA LEU A 35 -12.98 -10.50 -19.91
C LEU A 35 -12.44 -10.56 -18.47
N LEU A 36 -12.85 -9.61 -17.64
CA LEU A 36 -12.33 -9.44 -16.29
C LEU A 36 -13.49 -9.52 -15.29
N SER A 37 -13.43 -10.50 -14.39
CA SER A 37 -14.36 -10.62 -13.26
C SER A 37 -13.89 -9.79 -12.07
N MET A 38 -14.77 -9.60 -11.08
CA MET A 38 -14.43 -8.93 -9.83
C MET A 38 -13.31 -9.65 -9.06
N GLU A 39 -13.37 -10.97 -8.93
CA GLU A 39 -12.34 -11.74 -8.22
C GLU A 39 -10.99 -11.67 -8.93
N GLU A 40 -10.97 -11.76 -10.26
CA GLU A 40 -9.74 -11.65 -11.03
C GLU A 40 -9.14 -10.25 -10.90
N THR A 41 -9.98 -9.21 -10.91
CA THR A 41 -9.57 -7.82 -10.66
C THR A 41 -8.86 -7.68 -9.32
N ILE A 42 -9.45 -8.23 -8.26
CA ILE A 42 -8.86 -8.19 -6.92
C ILE A 42 -7.51 -8.89 -6.90
N GLN A 43 -7.41 -10.08 -7.50
CA GLN A 43 -6.17 -10.85 -7.52
C GLN A 43 -5.06 -10.14 -8.29
N LEU A 44 -5.38 -9.54 -9.44
CA LEU A 44 -4.45 -8.73 -10.22
C LEU A 44 -4.04 -7.47 -9.45
N ALA A 45 -4.97 -6.80 -8.77
CA ALA A 45 -4.66 -5.64 -7.96
C ALA A 45 -3.67 -5.96 -6.83
N LEU A 46 -3.91 -7.05 -6.09
CA LEU A 46 -3.01 -7.53 -5.03
C LEU A 46 -1.62 -7.91 -5.55
N THR A 47 -1.50 -8.29 -6.82
CA THR A 47 -0.22 -8.67 -7.43
C THR A 47 0.54 -7.46 -7.98
N ASN A 48 -0.18 -6.50 -8.56
CA ASN A 48 0.43 -5.47 -9.40
C ASN A 48 0.54 -4.09 -8.74
N TYR A 49 -0.33 -3.76 -7.78
CA TYR A 49 -0.34 -2.45 -7.14
C TYR A 49 0.98 -2.15 -6.42
N VAL A 50 1.44 -0.91 -6.59
CA VAL A 50 2.72 -0.43 -6.07
C VAL A 50 2.76 -0.51 -4.54
N ASP A 51 1.66 -0.15 -3.86
CA ASP A 51 1.62 -0.12 -2.40
C ASP A 51 1.84 -1.49 -1.76
N ILE A 52 1.38 -2.58 -2.40
CA ILE A 52 1.64 -3.95 -1.94
C ILE A 52 3.14 -4.26 -2.03
N LYS A 53 3.77 -3.92 -3.16
CA LYS A 53 5.20 -4.15 -3.37
C LYS A 53 6.05 -3.33 -2.40
N LEU A 54 5.67 -2.07 -2.14
CA LEU A 54 6.33 -1.23 -1.14
C LEU A 54 6.22 -1.82 0.27
N SER A 55 5.03 -2.28 0.67
CA SER A 55 4.83 -2.95 1.97
C SER A 55 5.65 -4.24 2.09
N GLN A 56 5.75 -5.03 1.03
CA GLN A 56 6.59 -6.24 0.99
C GLN A 56 8.08 -5.90 1.11
N TRP A 57 8.55 -4.83 0.46
CA TRP A 57 9.93 -4.36 0.60
C TRP A 57 10.25 -3.88 2.03
N ASN A 58 9.33 -3.19 2.69
CA ASN A 58 9.51 -2.79 4.09
C ASN A 58 9.68 -3.99 5.03
N ILE A 59 8.94 -5.09 4.78
CA ILE A 59 9.12 -6.35 5.54
C ILE A 59 10.50 -6.94 5.25
N ALA A 60 10.88 -7.06 3.98
CA ALA A 60 12.18 -7.62 3.59
C ALA A 60 13.36 -6.80 4.15
N GLU A 61 13.24 -5.48 4.19
CA GLU A 61 14.23 -4.59 4.79
C GLU A 61 14.37 -4.85 6.30
N THR A 62 13.25 -4.89 7.03
CA THR A 62 13.26 -5.16 8.47
C THR A 62 13.81 -6.55 8.78
N ASP A 63 13.43 -7.58 8.01
CA ASP A 63 13.95 -8.95 8.17
C ASP A 63 15.46 -9.04 7.92
N SER A 64 15.96 -8.30 6.92
CA SER A 64 17.38 -8.20 6.63
C SER A 64 18.14 -7.51 7.76
N LYS A 65 17.61 -6.38 8.29
CA LYS A 65 18.19 -5.68 9.44
C LYS A 65 18.21 -6.55 10.68
N PHE A 66 17.11 -7.23 10.98
CA PHE A 66 17.02 -8.16 12.11
C PHE A 66 18.07 -9.27 12.03
N SER A 67 18.22 -9.87 10.84
CA SER A 67 19.20 -10.93 10.59
C SER A 67 20.63 -10.44 10.75
N TYR A 68 20.94 -9.25 10.24
CA TYR A 68 22.25 -8.62 10.37
C TYR A 68 22.60 -8.37 11.85
N VAL A 69 21.74 -7.65 12.59
CA VAL A 69 21.98 -7.32 14.01
C VAL A 69 22.09 -8.60 14.86
N SER A 70 21.24 -9.60 14.59
CA SER A 70 21.32 -10.91 15.25
C SER A 70 22.68 -11.59 15.02
N SER A 71 23.21 -11.51 13.80
CA SER A 71 24.51 -12.08 13.46
C SER A 71 25.68 -11.36 14.13
N GLU A 72 25.65 -10.02 14.19
CA GLU A 72 26.67 -9.20 14.83
C GLU A 72 26.69 -9.41 16.35
N LYS A 73 25.50 -9.48 16.97
CA LYS A 73 25.36 -9.86 18.37
C LYS A 73 26.02 -11.21 18.65
N LYS A 74 25.72 -12.24 17.83
CA LYS A 74 26.29 -13.58 18.00
C LYS A 74 27.81 -13.60 17.83
N LYS A 75 28.35 -12.87 16.85
CA LYS A 75 29.81 -12.70 16.69
C LYS A 75 30.45 -12.06 17.91
N LEU A 76 29.82 -11.01 18.44
CA LEU A 76 30.32 -10.32 19.63
C LEU A 76 30.25 -11.19 20.89
N GLU A 77 29.18 -11.96 21.08
CA GLU A 77 29.05 -12.94 22.18
C GLU A 77 30.23 -13.92 22.19
N GLN A 78 30.63 -14.41 21.01
CA GLN A 78 31.72 -15.35 20.83
C GLN A 78 33.13 -14.72 20.92
N LYS A 79 33.25 -13.40 20.79
CA LYS A 79 34.55 -12.72 20.78
C LYS A 79 35.19 -12.75 22.17
N ASN A 80 36.38 -13.35 22.29
CA ASN A 80 37.19 -13.21 23.50
C ASN A 80 37.82 -11.81 23.54
N VAL A 81 37.67 -11.12 24.66
CA VAL A 81 38.18 -9.75 24.88
C VAL A 81 39.32 -9.70 25.89
N VAL A 82 39.75 -10.86 26.40
CA VAL A 82 40.88 -11.02 27.31
C VAL A 82 42.18 -10.88 26.53
N ILE A 83 43.01 -9.94 26.98
CA ILE A 83 44.39 -9.73 26.53
C ILE A 83 45.31 -10.36 27.57
N THR A 84 46.37 -11.02 27.11
CA THR A 84 47.41 -11.60 27.95
C THR A 84 48.74 -10.88 27.66
N SER A 85 49.36 -10.34 28.71
CA SER A 85 50.65 -9.65 28.61
C SER A 85 51.77 -10.61 28.95
N GLY A 86 52.91 -10.51 28.25
CA GLY A 86 54.11 -11.28 28.59
C GLY A 86 54.72 -10.81 29.91
N LEU A 87 55.13 -11.75 30.77
CA LEU A 87 55.80 -11.45 32.04
C LEU A 87 57.32 -11.51 31.87
N LEU A 88 58.03 -10.60 32.54
CA LEU A 88 59.49 -10.57 32.64
C LEU A 88 60.00 -11.74 33.51
N PRO A 89 61.20 -12.28 33.26
CA PRO A 89 61.75 -13.39 34.04
C PRO A 89 62.01 -12.98 35.49
N VAL A 90 61.68 -13.86 36.43
CA VAL A 90 61.88 -13.65 37.89
C VAL A 90 62.62 -14.82 38.57
N ASN A 91 63.04 -15.82 37.81
CA ASN A 91 63.80 -16.96 38.32
C ASN A 91 65.32 -16.67 38.22
N PRO A 92 66.09 -16.74 39.33
CA PRO A 92 67.55 -16.56 39.34
C PRO A 92 68.28 -17.40 38.29
N ASP A 93 67.87 -18.65 38.07
CA ASP A 93 68.53 -19.57 37.14
C ASP A 93 68.48 -19.06 35.70
N ILE A 94 67.40 -18.36 35.32
CA ILE A 94 67.26 -17.77 33.98
C ILE A 94 68.33 -16.69 33.76
N PHE A 95 68.62 -15.90 34.79
CA PHE A 95 69.65 -14.87 34.73
C PHE A 95 71.06 -15.47 34.79
N ILE A 96 71.30 -16.41 35.70
CA ILE A 96 72.60 -17.07 35.87
C ILE A 96 73.02 -17.76 34.56
N ASN A 97 72.09 -18.50 33.92
CA ASN A 97 72.34 -19.17 32.65
C ASN A 97 72.55 -18.20 31.48
N SER A 98 72.18 -16.94 31.62
CA SER A 98 72.39 -15.89 30.61
C SER A 98 73.73 -15.17 30.72
N ILE A 99 74.51 -15.45 31.77
CA ILE A 99 75.81 -14.81 32.04
C ILE A 99 76.94 -15.79 31.65
N PRO A 100 77.69 -15.55 30.56
CA PRO A 100 78.79 -16.41 30.15
C PRO A 100 79.92 -16.45 31.20
N GLY A 101 80.42 -17.64 31.52
CA GLY A 101 81.55 -17.81 32.44
C GLY A 101 81.24 -17.54 33.92
N TYR A 102 79.96 -17.47 34.31
CA TYR A 102 79.56 -17.22 35.71
C TYR A 102 80.18 -18.21 36.70
N SER A 103 80.33 -19.49 36.31
CA SER A 103 80.98 -20.53 37.11
C SER A 103 82.47 -20.29 37.39
N ASP A 104 83.13 -19.47 36.55
CA ASP A 104 84.57 -19.24 36.57
C ASP A 104 84.95 -17.98 37.37
N LEU A 105 83.95 -17.23 37.85
CA LEU A 105 84.11 -16.04 38.69
C LEU A 105 84.55 -16.39 40.11
N SER A 106 85.28 -15.48 40.77
CA SER A 106 85.61 -15.61 42.20
C SER A 106 84.36 -15.51 43.09
N LYS A 107 84.44 -15.97 44.34
CA LYS A 107 83.29 -15.95 45.27
C LYS A 107 82.78 -14.53 45.52
N GLU A 108 83.66 -13.54 45.67
CA GLU A 108 83.30 -12.14 45.80
C GLU A 108 82.60 -11.59 44.54
N GLU A 109 83.07 -11.95 43.34
CA GLU A 109 82.46 -11.53 42.07
C GLU A 109 81.09 -12.19 41.85
N GLN A 110 80.95 -13.48 42.16
CA GLN A 110 79.67 -14.19 42.14
C GLN A 110 78.67 -13.56 43.13
N ALA A 111 79.12 -13.15 44.31
CA ALA A 111 78.28 -12.46 45.28
C ALA A 111 77.76 -11.12 44.75
N GLY A 112 78.62 -10.32 44.10
CA GLY A 112 78.23 -9.07 43.44
C GLY A 112 77.22 -9.28 42.29
N VAL A 113 77.48 -10.25 41.41
CA VAL A 113 76.58 -10.61 40.31
C VAL A 113 75.23 -11.11 40.84
N ASN A 114 75.23 -11.96 41.87
CA ASN A 114 73.99 -12.45 42.50
C ASN A 114 73.17 -11.31 43.10
N GLN A 115 73.83 -10.32 43.70
CA GLN A 115 73.15 -9.14 44.24
C GLN A 115 72.50 -8.32 43.12
N SER A 116 73.16 -8.15 41.97
CA SER A 116 72.57 -7.51 40.79
C SER A 116 71.40 -8.31 40.21
N ILE A 117 71.51 -9.64 40.13
CA ILE A 117 70.42 -10.54 39.69
C ILE A 117 69.21 -10.39 40.63
N LEU A 118 69.42 -10.40 41.94
CA LEU A 118 68.34 -10.21 42.92
C LEU A 118 67.66 -8.84 42.76
N ILE A 119 68.42 -7.77 42.53
CA ILE A 119 67.86 -6.44 42.25
C ILE A 119 67.02 -6.47 40.96
N GLN A 120 67.52 -7.10 39.89
CA GLN A 120 66.77 -7.21 38.64
C GLN A 120 65.50 -8.05 38.79
N ILE A 121 65.52 -9.12 39.61
CA ILE A 121 64.34 -9.92 39.94
C ILE A 121 63.31 -9.08 40.69
N MET A 122 63.73 -8.27 41.67
CA MET A 122 62.82 -7.36 42.38
C MET A 122 62.17 -6.34 41.44
N ILE A 123 62.95 -5.75 40.53
CA ILE A 123 62.45 -4.84 39.50
C ILE A 123 61.45 -5.55 38.59
N ASN A 124 61.81 -6.72 38.05
CA ASN A 124 60.94 -7.49 37.17
C ASN A 124 59.66 -7.95 37.87
N THR A 125 59.72 -8.30 39.15
CA THR A 125 58.54 -8.66 39.96
C THR A 125 57.61 -7.47 40.10
N SER A 126 58.13 -6.28 40.43
CA SER A 126 57.33 -5.06 40.53
C SER A 126 56.72 -4.65 39.19
N LEU A 127 57.50 -4.72 38.10
CA LEU A 127 56.99 -4.45 36.75
C LEU A 127 55.92 -5.46 36.32
N ASN A 128 56.11 -6.75 36.63
CA ASN A 128 55.10 -7.78 36.36
C ASN A 128 53.81 -7.56 37.13
N GLN A 129 53.87 -7.08 38.38
CA GLN A 129 52.69 -6.69 39.15
C GLN A 129 51.94 -5.52 38.49
N LEU A 130 52.68 -4.49 38.05
CA LEU A 130 52.10 -3.36 37.33
C LEU A 130 51.46 -3.79 36.00
N VAL A 131 52.16 -4.60 35.21
CA VAL A 131 51.66 -5.15 33.94
C VAL A 131 50.42 -6.01 34.17
N SER A 132 50.39 -6.82 35.21
CA SER A 132 49.23 -7.64 35.57
C SER A 132 48.03 -6.77 35.95
N ALA A 133 48.22 -5.78 36.83
CA ALA A 133 47.16 -4.85 37.22
C ALA A 133 46.61 -4.04 36.04
N GLN A 134 47.49 -3.58 35.13
CA GLN A 134 47.08 -2.89 33.91
C GLN A 134 46.31 -3.82 32.97
N THR A 135 46.74 -5.08 32.85
CA THR A 135 46.07 -6.10 32.02
C THR A 135 44.68 -6.43 32.56
N GLU A 136 44.54 -6.61 33.88
CA GLU A 136 43.25 -6.82 34.54
C GLU A 136 42.30 -5.64 34.34
N SER A 137 42.79 -4.41 34.53
CA SER A 137 42.02 -3.19 34.29
C SER A 137 41.55 -3.09 32.83
N GLN A 138 42.44 -3.34 31.87
CA GLN A 138 42.10 -3.35 30.45
C GLN A 138 41.07 -4.45 30.11
N ASN A 139 41.22 -5.64 30.68
CA ASN A 139 40.27 -6.74 30.48
C ASN A 139 38.90 -6.42 31.06
N SER A 140 38.83 -5.79 32.24
CA SER A 140 37.59 -5.30 32.84
C SER A 140 36.91 -4.27 31.94
N TYR A 141 37.66 -3.28 31.45
CA TYR A 141 37.17 -2.26 30.53
C TYR A 141 36.66 -2.86 29.21
N ASN A 142 37.41 -3.79 28.62
CA ASN A 142 37.01 -4.46 27.39
C ASN A 142 35.72 -5.29 27.59
N GLN A 143 35.59 -5.94 28.74
CA GLN A 143 34.41 -6.72 29.09
C GLN A 143 33.18 -5.83 29.34
N GLU A 144 33.36 -4.69 29.99
CA GLU A 144 32.30 -3.69 30.17
C GLU A 144 31.83 -3.14 28.82
N THR A 145 32.77 -2.76 27.94
CA THR A 145 32.47 -2.28 26.57
C THR A 145 31.72 -3.34 25.76
N LYS A 146 32.17 -4.61 25.81
CA LYS A 146 31.47 -5.73 25.17
C LYS A 146 30.04 -5.88 25.72
N THR A 147 29.87 -5.77 27.04
CA THR A 147 28.56 -5.90 27.69
C THR A 147 27.62 -4.77 27.30
N ALA A 148 28.12 -3.54 27.19
CA ALA A 148 27.35 -2.38 26.74
C ALA A 148 26.88 -2.55 25.28
N GLN A 149 27.78 -2.95 24.38
CA GLN A 149 27.44 -3.23 22.98
C GLN A 149 26.43 -4.38 22.83
N LEU A 150 26.56 -5.45 23.62
CA LEU A 150 25.58 -6.54 23.63
C LEU A 150 24.20 -6.09 24.13
N LYS A 151 24.15 -5.15 25.07
CA LYS A 151 22.89 -4.53 25.53
C LYS A 151 22.28 -3.69 24.40
N GLU A 152 23.06 -2.87 23.72
CA GLU A 152 22.60 -2.07 22.59
C GLU A 152 22.02 -2.95 21.48
N PHE A 153 22.70 -4.03 21.09
CA PHE A 153 22.16 -4.98 20.11
C PHE A 153 20.88 -5.66 20.59
N ARG A 154 20.75 -5.96 21.89
CA ARG A 154 19.51 -6.53 22.45
C ARG A 154 18.36 -5.53 22.36
N ASP A 155 18.59 -4.28 22.70
CA ASP A 155 17.58 -3.22 22.62
C ASP A 155 17.18 -2.95 21.16
N GLN A 156 18.14 -2.92 20.23
CA GLN A 156 17.88 -2.83 18.78
C GLN A 156 17.03 -4.01 18.27
N LEU A 157 17.35 -5.24 18.68
CA LEU A 157 16.59 -6.42 18.27
C LEU A 157 15.14 -6.40 18.78
N ARG A 158 14.89 -5.94 20.01
CA ARG A 158 13.54 -5.77 20.55
C ARG A 158 12.71 -4.78 19.72
N THR A 159 13.32 -3.66 19.32
CA THR A 159 12.66 -2.70 18.42
C THR A 159 12.40 -3.32 17.04
N LEU A 160 13.38 -4.00 16.45
CA LEU A 160 13.23 -4.64 15.14
C LEU A 160 12.19 -5.77 15.12
N GLU A 161 12.05 -6.53 16.22
CA GLU A 161 11.01 -7.55 16.38
C GLU A 161 9.61 -6.90 16.39
N THR A 162 9.48 -5.75 17.06
CA THR A 162 8.25 -4.96 17.06
C THR A 162 7.94 -4.40 15.67
N ASP A 163 8.94 -3.80 15.00
CA ASP A 163 8.81 -3.25 13.65
C ASP A 163 8.41 -4.32 12.63
N LYS A 164 8.88 -5.55 12.80
CA LYS A 164 8.46 -6.69 11.97
C LYS A 164 6.97 -6.96 12.10
N VAL A 165 6.45 -7.02 13.33
CA VAL A 165 5.01 -7.21 13.58
C VAL A 165 4.21 -6.04 13.00
N ILE A 166 4.65 -4.79 13.23
CA ILE A 166 4.00 -3.59 12.68
C ILE A 166 3.96 -3.63 11.15
N ASN A 167 5.09 -3.92 10.49
CA ASN A 167 5.14 -3.98 9.02
C ASN A 167 4.24 -5.09 8.45
N GLN A 168 4.06 -6.18 9.19
CA GLN A 168 3.15 -7.25 8.79
C GLN A 168 1.68 -6.86 8.96
N LEU A 169 1.33 -6.15 10.03
CA LEU A 169 0.00 -5.54 10.18
C LEU A 169 -0.28 -4.52 9.07
N ARG A 170 0.70 -3.70 8.71
CA ARG A 170 0.60 -2.73 7.62
C ARG A 170 0.37 -3.39 6.28
N LEU A 171 1.09 -4.47 5.96
CA LEU A 171 0.84 -5.23 4.73
C LEU A 171 -0.60 -5.75 4.68
N GLN A 172 -1.10 -6.35 5.76
CA GLN A 172 -2.48 -6.84 5.84
C GLN A 172 -3.51 -5.72 5.68
N LYS A 173 -3.27 -4.56 6.31
CA LYS A 173 -4.08 -3.34 6.12
C LYS A 173 -4.05 -2.86 4.66
N THR A 174 -2.87 -2.81 4.04
CA THR A 174 -2.72 -2.44 2.62
C THR A 174 -3.47 -3.40 1.72
N GLU A 175 -3.37 -4.72 1.93
CA GLU A 175 -4.11 -5.73 1.17
C GLU A 175 -5.62 -5.52 1.26
N ALA A 176 -6.15 -5.27 2.47
CA ALA A 176 -7.57 -4.99 2.67
C ALA A 176 -8.01 -3.71 1.92
N LEU A 177 -7.21 -2.63 2.00
CA LEU A 177 -7.47 -1.39 1.27
C LEU A 177 -7.42 -1.58 -0.25
N ILE A 178 -6.43 -2.30 -0.78
CA ILE A 178 -6.32 -2.56 -2.22
C ILE A 178 -7.49 -3.39 -2.73
N ARG A 179 -7.95 -4.41 -1.96
CA ARG A 179 -9.18 -5.15 -2.28
C ARG A 179 -10.37 -4.20 -2.42
N TYR A 180 -10.56 -3.30 -1.45
CA TYR A 180 -11.65 -2.32 -1.50
C TYR A 180 -11.52 -1.36 -2.68
N TYR A 181 -10.33 -0.79 -2.94
CA TYR A 181 -10.13 0.14 -4.06
C TYR A 181 -10.33 -0.52 -5.43
N ALA A 182 -9.91 -1.78 -5.59
CA ALA A 182 -10.16 -2.55 -6.79
C ALA A 182 -11.66 -2.75 -7.03
N VAL A 183 -12.41 -3.15 -5.99
CA VAL A 183 -13.87 -3.28 -6.02
C VAL A 183 -14.54 -1.95 -6.34
N GLN A 184 -14.08 -0.87 -5.70
CA GLN A 184 -14.62 0.47 -5.91
C GLN A 184 -14.49 0.92 -7.36
N LYS A 185 -13.29 0.82 -7.94
CA LYS A 185 -13.04 1.20 -9.34
C LYS A 185 -13.82 0.32 -10.31
N TYR A 186 -13.91 -0.98 -10.03
CA TYR A 186 -14.68 -1.91 -10.86
C TYR A 186 -16.17 -1.50 -10.92
N TYR A 187 -16.79 -1.22 -9.78
CA TYR A 187 -18.18 -0.76 -9.73
C TYR A 187 -18.37 0.61 -10.38
N GLN A 188 -17.45 1.55 -10.19
CA GLN A 188 -17.50 2.88 -10.82
C GLN A 188 -17.43 2.78 -12.35
N LEU A 189 -16.51 1.97 -12.89
CA LEU A 189 -16.39 1.73 -14.32
C LEU A 189 -17.62 1.02 -14.89
N SER A 190 -18.14 0.01 -14.17
CA SER A 190 -19.37 -0.69 -14.55
C SER A 190 -20.58 0.25 -14.59
N SER A 191 -20.69 1.14 -13.60
CA SER A 191 -21.74 2.15 -13.52
C SER A 191 -21.65 3.17 -14.66
N LEU A 192 -20.44 3.60 -14.99
CA LEU A 192 -20.20 4.51 -16.11
C LEU A 192 -20.52 3.85 -17.45
N LYS A 193 -20.15 2.58 -17.65
CA LYS A 193 -20.52 1.79 -18.83
C LYS A 193 -22.04 1.70 -18.99
N LYS A 194 -22.79 1.37 -17.92
CA LYS A 194 -24.25 1.37 -17.95
C LYS A 194 -24.84 2.76 -18.20
N THR A 195 -24.25 3.80 -17.64
CA THR A 195 -24.67 5.20 -17.91
C THR A 195 -24.51 5.54 -19.39
N ILE A 196 -23.42 5.12 -20.04
CA ILE A 196 -23.20 5.32 -21.47
C ILE A 196 -24.24 4.55 -22.30
N GLU A 197 -24.65 3.35 -21.88
CA GLU A 197 -25.75 2.60 -22.52
C GLU A 197 -27.08 3.38 -22.44
N TYR A 198 -27.41 3.93 -21.26
CA TYR A 198 -28.58 4.79 -21.08
C TYR A 198 -28.50 6.07 -21.92
N ASP A 199 -27.34 6.73 -21.96
CA ASP A 199 -27.12 7.94 -22.78
C ASP A 199 -27.25 7.64 -24.27
N LYS A 200 -26.83 6.46 -24.72
CA LYS A 200 -26.99 6.01 -26.11
C LYS A 200 -28.47 5.82 -26.46
N GLN A 201 -29.24 5.16 -25.61
CA GLN A 201 -30.68 4.98 -25.80
C GLN A 201 -31.43 6.32 -25.79
N GLU A 202 -31.08 7.22 -24.86
CA GLU A 202 -31.63 8.57 -24.80
C GLU A 202 -31.27 9.39 -26.05
N SER A 203 -30.04 9.30 -26.55
CA SER A 203 -29.61 9.97 -27.77
C SER A 203 -30.38 9.49 -29.02
N GLN A 204 -30.64 8.18 -29.12
CA GLN A 204 -31.46 7.61 -30.20
C GLN A 204 -32.89 8.15 -30.18
N TYR A 205 -33.49 8.26 -29.00
CA TYR A 205 -34.79 8.90 -28.80
C TYR A 205 -34.79 10.34 -29.32
N TRP A 206 -33.86 11.19 -28.86
CA TRP A 206 -33.80 12.60 -29.29
C TRP A 206 -33.51 12.74 -30.79
N PHE A 207 -32.71 11.85 -31.38
CA PHE A 207 -32.47 11.85 -32.82
C PHE A 207 -33.74 11.57 -33.61
N GLN A 208 -34.52 10.55 -33.23
CA GLN A 208 -35.78 10.21 -33.90
C GLN A 208 -36.78 11.38 -33.85
N HIS A 209 -36.94 12.01 -32.68
CA HIS A 209 -37.84 13.15 -32.50
C HIS A 209 -37.34 14.45 -33.16
N SER A 210 -36.04 14.56 -33.50
CA SER A 210 -35.49 15.75 -34.15
C SER A 210 -36.07 15.97 -35.55
N VAL A 211 -36.27 14.87 -36.30
CA VAL A 211 -36.83 14.90 -37.64
C VAL A 211 -38.29 15.34 -37.61
N ASP A 212 -39.06 14.81 -36.67
CA ASP A 212 -40.48 15.15 -36.52
C ASP A 212 -40.69 16.57 -36.00
N THR A 213 -39.81 17.03 -35.10
CA THR A 213 -39.82 18.42 -34.58
C THR A 213 -39.51 19.42 -35.70
N LEU A 214 -38.54 19.11 -36.57
CA LEU A 214 -38.22 19.95 -37.74
C LEU A 214 -39.39 20.02 -38.71
N ARG A 215 -39.99 18.88 -39.08
CA ARG A 215 -41.18 18.84 -39.95
C ARG A 215 -42.34 19.63 -39.37
N SER A 216 -42.59 19.50 -38.07
CA SER A 216 -43.66 20.25 -37.38
C SER A 216 -43.43 21.76 -37.45
N TYR A 217 -42.18 22.21 -37.37
CA TYR A 217 -41.82 23.61 -37.57
C TYR A 217 -42.03 24.05 -39.03
N GLU A 218 -41.57 23.26 -40.00
CA GLU A 218 -41.74 23.54 -41.45
C GLU A 218 -43.22 23.64 -41.86
N HIS A 219 -44.09 22.88 -41.20
CA HIS A 219 -45.55 22.94 -41.37
C HIS A 219 -46.24 24.01 -40.51
N GLY A 220 -45.51 24.83 -39.75
CA GLY A 220 -46.05 25.91 -38.94
C GLY A 220 -46.79 25.48 -37.67
N LEU A 221 -46.66 24.20 -37.27
CA LEU A 221 -47.30 23.62 -36.08
C LEU A 221 -46.47 23.83 -34.80
N LEU A 222 -45.21 24.24 -34.95
CA LEU A 222 -44.25 24.42 -33.87
C LEU A 222 -43.55 25.79 -33.99
N SER A 223 -43.26 26.45 -32.86
CA SER A 223 -42.59 27.75 -32.87
C SER A 223 -41.07 27.61 -33.02
N LYS A 224 -40.41 28.62 -33.61
CA LYS A 224 -38.94 28.65 -33.74
C LYS A 224 -38.23 28.46 -32.40
N ARG A 225 -38.75 29.06 -31.32
CA ARG A 225 -38.24 28.90 -29.96
C ARG A 225 -38.26 27.43 -29.50
N SER A 226 -39.34 26.72 -29.77
CA SER A 226 -39.47 25.30 -29.37
C SER A 226 -38.49 24.41 -30.14
N LEU A 227 -38.24 24.72 -31.42
CA LEU A 227 -37.25 24.02 -32.24
C LEU A 227 -35.83 24.27 -31.71
N ASP A 228 -35.51 25.52 -31.35
CA ASP A 228 -34.20 25.89 -30.81
C ASP A 228 -33.96 25.26 -29.42
N ASP A 229 -34.99 25.21 -28.56
CA ASP A 229 -34.95 24.52 -27.27
C ASP A 229 -34.72 23.01 -27.42
N PHE A 230 -35.39 22.38 -28.39
CA PHE A 230 -35.19 20.96 -28.71
C PHE A 230 -33.75 20.70 -29.20
N ASN A 231 -33.27 21.49 -30.16
CA ASN A 231 -31.91 21.33 -30.71
C ASN A 231 -30.83 21.53 -29.65
N ARG A 232 -31.03 22.49 -28.74
CA ARG A 232 -30.14 22.69 -27.59
C ARG A 232 -30.09 21.45 -26.68
N LYS A 233 -31.24 20.91 -26.28
CA LYS A 233 -31.30 19.68 -25.46
C LYS A 233 -30.63 18.50 -26.15
N ASN A 234 -30.88 18.30 -27.45
CA ASN A 234 -30.24 17.23 -28.22
C ASN A 234 -28.71 17.38 -28.25
N ALA A 235 -28.21 18.60 -28.48
CA ALA A 235 -26.77 18.89 -28.44
C ALA A 235 -26.16 18.66 -27.05
N GLU A 236 -26.86 19.06 -25.97
CA GLU A 236 -26.44 18.82 -24.59
C GLU A 236 -26.32 17.31 -24.29
N ARG A 237 -27.31 16.51 -24.70
CA ARG A 237 -27.29 15.04 -24.51
C ARG A 237 -26.17 14.36 -25.29
N LYS A 238 -25.97 14.73 -26.55
CA LYS A 238 -24.84 14.24 -27.35
C LYS A 238 -23.49 14.58 -26.70
N SER A 239 -23.34 15.81 -26.20
CA SER A 239 -22.13 16.22 -25.49
C SER A 239 -21.91 15.44 -24.18
N ALA A 240 -22.97 15.13 -23.44
CA ALA A 240 -22.90 14.31 -22.23
C ALA A 240 -22.43 12.87 -22.55
N PHE A 241 -23.01 12.23 -23.57
CA PHE A 241 -22.61 10.91 -24.04
C PHE A 241 -21.12 10.86 -24.42
N GLU A 242 -20.66 11.78 -25.29
CA GLU A 242 -19.26 11.82 -25.73
C GLU A 242 -18.26 12.11 -24.60
N ARG A 243 -18.71 12.83 -23.56
CA ARG A 243 -17.91 13.09 -22.36
C ARG A 243 -17.81 11.86 -21.47
N ASN A 244 -18.93 11.18 -21.24
CA ASN A 244 -18.97 9.95 -20.45
C ASN A 244 -18.16 8.84 -21.11
N LEU A 245 -18.25 8.71 -22.44
CA LEU A 245 -17.45 7.75 -23.21
C LEU A 245 -15.94 8.01 -23.06
N ARG A 246 -15.48 9.24 -23.29
CA ARG A 246 -14.06 9.59 -23.10
C ARG A 246 -13.59 9.40 -21.66
N SER A 247 -14.44 9.72 -20.69
CA SER A 247 -14.15 9.51 -19.27
C SER A 247 -14.00 8.02 -18.95
N TYR A 248 -14.86 7.17 -19.52
CA TYR A 248 -14.80 5.73 -19.35
C TYR A 248 -13.52 5.14 -19.96
N GLU A 249 -13.21 5.50 -21.20
CA GLU A 249 -11.97 5.05 -21.88
C GLU A 249 -10.73 5.45 -21.09
N ALA A 250 -10.65 6.70 -20.62
CA ALA A 250 -9.52 7.18 -19.83
C ALA A 250 -9.39 6.44 -18.49
N GLN A 251 -10.49 6.25 -17.76
CA GLN A 251 -10.48 5.54 -16.48
C GLN A 251 -10.16 4.05 -16.65
N LEU A 252 -10.65 3.43 -17.73
CA LEU A 252 -10.36 2.02 -18.04
C LEU A 252 -8.89 1.83 -18.40
N GLU A 253 -8.29 2.71 -19.19
CA GLU A 253 -6.85 2.66 -19.49
C GLU A 253 -5.99 2.84 -18.24
N GLN A 254 -6.35 3.78 -17.36
CA GLN A 254 -5.68 3.90 -16.07
C GLN A 254 -5.81 2.60 -15.25
N PHE A 255 -7.00 2.02 -15.21
CA PHE A 255 -7.24 0.77 -14.46
C PHE A 255 -6.46 -0.40 -15.04
N LYS A 256 -6.33 -0.49 -16.37
CA LYS A 256 -5.47 -1.48 -17.04
C LYS A 256 -4.01 -1.36 -16.62
N LEU A 257 -3.49 -0.14 -16.54
CA LEU A 257 -2.11 0.11 -16.09
C LEU A 257 -1.91 -0.36 -14.65
N GLU A 258 -2.84 -0.03 -13.75
CA GLU A 258 -2.79 -0.43 -12.34
C GLU A 258 -2.86 -1.95 -12.16
N LEU A 259 -3.64 -2.66 -12.99
CA LEU A 259 -3.78 -4.11 -12.97
C LEU A 259 -2.68 -4.86 -13.74
N GLY A 260 -1.75 -4.16 -14.41
CA GLY A 260 -0.70 -4.78 -15.23
C GLY A 260 -1.21 -5.40 -16.54
N LEU A 261 -2.34 -4.90 -17.06
CA LEU A 261 -3.01 -5.37 -18.27
C LEU A 261 -2.69 -4.52 -19.50
N SER A 262 -1.55 -3.84 -19.52
CA SER A 262 -1.16 -2.91 -20.61
C SER A 262 -0.92 -3.59 -21.95
N SER A 263 -0.69 -4.91 -21.97
CA SER A 263 -0.55 -5.71 -23.18
C SER A 263 -1.89 -6.05 -23.86
N TYR A 264 -3.01 -5.88 -23.16
CA TYR A 264 -4.34 -6.14 -23.70
C TYR A 264 -4.88 -4.89 -24.43
N SER A 265 -5.34 -5.10 -25.66
CA SER A 265 -5.95 -4.02 -26.46
C SER A 265 -7.32 -3.63 -25.95
N GLU A 266 -8.07 -4.58 -25.39
CA GLU A 266 -9.43 -4.36 -24.89
C GLU A 266 -9.64 -5.14 -23.58
N VAL A 267 -10.28 -4.50 -22.61
CA VAL A 267 -10.71 -5.14 -21.37
C VAL A 267 -12.22 -4.94 -21.22
N LEU A 268 -12.93 -6.06 -21.07
CA LEU A 268 -14.37 -6.09 -20.88
C LEU A 268 -14.65 -6.43 -19.41
N LEU A 269 -15.50 -5.62 -18.77
CA LEU A 269 -15.98 -5.87 -17.41
C LEU A 269 -17.31 -6.63 -17.47
N ASP A 270 -17.46 -7.64 -16.61
CA ASP A 270 -18.73 -8.34 -16.36
C ASP A 270 -19.79 -7.38 -15.82
N ASP A 271 -21.06 -7.60 -16.18
CA ASP A 271 -22.19 -6.83 -15.68
C ASP A 271 -22.56 -7.24 -14.24
N VAL A 272 -22.01 -6.51 -13.28
CA VAL A 272 -22.25 -6.73 -11.84
C VAL A 272 -23.45 -5.97 -11.28
N ILE A 273 -24.00 -5.02 -12.04
CA ILE A 273 -25.08 -4.14 -11.56
C ILE A 273 -26.42 -4.86 -11.61
N SER A 274 -26.63 -5.65 -12.66
CA SER A 274 -27.83 -6.47 -12.84
C SER A 274 -27.99 -7.53 -11.74
N SER A 275 -26.90 -7.96 -11.12
CA SER A 275 -26.86 -8.96 -10.04
C SER A 275 -26.63 -8.37 -8.63
N ALA A 276 -26.64 -7.04 -8.49
CA ALA A 276 -26.36 -6.41 -7.20
C ALA A 276 -27.44 -6.79 -6.16
N PRO A 277 -27.03 -7.14 -4.93
CA PRO A 277 -27.98 -7.53 -3.88
C PRO A 277 -28.86 -6.35 -3.46
N GLU A 278 -30.08 -6.65 -3.02
CA GLU A 278 -30.97 -5.63 -2.44
C GLU A 278 -30.46 -5.19 -1.05
N PRO A 279 -30.74 -3.94 -0.65
CA PRO A 279 -30.57 -3.50 0.72
C PRO A 279 -31.21 -4.44 1.73
N VAL A 280 -30.44 -4.79 2.76
CA VAL A 280 -30.89 -5.57 3.92
C VAL A 280 -30.68 -4.74 5.17
N ASN A 281 -31.55 -4.92 6.16
CA ASN A 281 -31.45 -4.23 7.45
C ASN A 281 -30.06 -4.46 8.08
N TRP A 282 -29.33 -3.37 8.29
CA TRP A 282 -27.95 -3.40 8.73
C TRP A 282 -27.85 -3.55 10.25
N ASN A 283 -27.44 -4.73 10.71
CA ASN A 283 -27.18 -5.05 12.13
C ASN A 283 -25.75 -5.60 12.35
N THR A 284 -24.82 -5.34 11.44
CA THR A 284 -23.46 -5.88 11.53
C THR A 284 -22.69 -5.24 12.68
N VAL A 285 -22.21 -6.07 13.61
CA VAL A 285 -21.34 -5.63 14.71
C VAL A 285 -19.88 -5.67 14.24
N VAL A 286 -19.25 -4.51 14.06
CA VAL A 286 -17.83 -4.40 13.74
C VAL A 286 -17.01 -4.40 15.03
N SER A 287 -16.08 -5.35 15.16
CA SER A 287 -15.21 -5.43 16.33
C SER A 287 -13.98 -4.53 16.16
N LEU A 288 -13.89 -3.47 16.96
CA LEU A 288 -12.73 -2.56 16.97
C LEU A 288 -11.44 -3.25 17.39
N SER A 289 -11.48 -4.31 18.21
CA SER A 289 -10.26 -5.02 18.64
C SER A 289 -9.51 -5.71 17.51
N SER A 290 -10.18 -5.98 16.38
CA SER A 290 -9.56 -6.55 15.19
C SER A 290 -8.90 -5.50 14.28
N ASN A 291 -9.13 -4.21 14.55
CA ASN A 291 -8.66 -3.12 13.72
C ASN A 291 -7.12 -3.02 13.70
N TYR A 292 -6.54 -2.89 12.51
CA TYR A 292 -5.08 -2.87 12.34
C TYR A 292 -4.41 -1.68 13.03
N ASP A 293 -5.06 -0.50 13.05
CA ASP A 293 -4.49 0.69 13.70
C ASP A 293 -4.43 0.51 15.22
N LEU A 294 -5.48 -0.05 15.84
CA LEU A 294 -5.46 -0.37 17.27
C LEU A 294 -4.46 -1.47 17.62
N ARG A 295 -4.30 -2.46 16.74
CA ARG A 295 -3.30 -3.53 16.90
C ARG A 295 -1.87 -2.99 16.76
N GLU A 296 -1.61 -2.03 15.87
CA GLU A 296 -0.33 -1.33 15.80
C GLU A 296 -0.03 -0.59 17.10
N GLU A 297 -1.02 0.11 17.66
CA GLU A 297 -0.85 0.82 18.94
C GLU A 297 -0.62 -0.15 20.11
N ASP A 298 -1.32 -1.30 20.15
CA ASP A 298 -1.07 -2.34 21.15
C ASP A 298 0.38 -2.86 21.11
N VAL A 299 0.90 -3.10 19.90
CA VAL A 299 2.29 -3.54 19.70
C VAL A 299 3.28 -2.46 20.16
N ARG A 300 3.00 -1.17 19.91
CA ARG A 300 3.82 -0.05 20.40
C ARG A 300 3.77 0.11 21.92
N ILE A 301 2.60 -0.10 22.53
CA ILE A 301 2.43 -0.10 23.99
C ILE A 301 3.28 -1.22 24.62
N THR A 302 3.25 -2.43 24.04
CA THR A 302 4.08 -3.55 24.49
C THR A 302 5.56 -3.21 24.41
N LEU A 303 6.06 -2.68 23.27
CA LEU A 303 7.46 -2.25 23.14
C LEU A 303 7.83 -1.20 24.20
N ALA A 304 6.98 -0.19 24.42
CA ALA A 304 7.22 0.84 25.42
C ALA A 304 7.29 0.26 26.83
N LYS A 305 6.43 -0.73 27.15
CA LYS A 305 6.43 -1.43 28.43
C LYS A 305 7.66 -2.30 28.62
N ASP A 306 8.06 -3.06 27.59
CA ASP A 306 9.25 -3.91 27.63
C ASP A 306 10.54 -3.08 27.76
N ASN A 307 10.57 -1.90 27.15
CA ASN A 307 11.65 -0.94 27.33
C ASN A 307 11.72 -0.45 28.78
N LEU A 308 10.57 -0.10 29.38
CA LEU A 308 10.48 0.32 30.78
C LEU A 308 10.94 -0.79 31.74
N ASP A 309 10.50 -2.02 31.51
CA ASP A 309 10.82 -3.18 32.36
C ASP A 309 12.28 -3.62 32.26
N ALA A 310 12.95 -3.29 31.16
CA ALA A 310 14.37 -3.57 30.97
C ALA A 310 15.30 -2.54 31.65
N VAL A 311 14.78 -1.42 32.16
CA VAL A 311 15.59 -0.42 32.87
C VAL A 311 15.87 -0.90 34.30
N LYS A 312 17.13 -0.74 34.74
CA LYS A 312 17.51 -1.00 36.13
C LYS A 312 16.94 0.10 37.03
N ALA A 313 16.42 -0.28 38.21
CA ALA A 313 15.93 0.66 39.21
C ALA A 313 16.95 1.73 39.64
N SER A 314 18.25 1.49 39.43
CA SER A 314 19.33 2.45 39.70
C SER A 314 19.40 3.64 38.73
N ASP A 315 18.66 3.62 37.62
CA ASP A 315 18.63 4.71 36.62
C ASP A 315 17.27 5.42 36.60
N ALA A 316 17.05 6.29 37.58
CA ALA A 316 15.77 6.99 37.78
C ALA A 316 15.38 7.89 36.59
N GLY A 317 16.36 8.42 35.84
CA GLY A 317 16.12 9.23 34.65
C GLY A 317 15.52 8.39 33.52
N LEU A 318 16.12 7.25 33.22
CA LEU A 318 15.59 6.33 32.20
C LEU A 318 14.21 5.75 32.59
N VAL A 319 13.99 5.42 33.86
CA VAL A 319 12.68 4.95 34.34
C VAL A 319 11.60 6.01 34.07
N THR A 320 11.88 7.28 34.39
CA THR A 320 10.93 8.39 34.15
C THR A 320 10.66 8.56 32.66
N TYR A 321 11.69 8.54 31.83
CA TYR A 321 11.59 8.65 30.38
C TYR A 321 10.69 7.57 29.77
N TYR A 322 10.95 6.29 30.05
CA TYR A 322 10.16 5.20 29.48
C TYR A 322 8.74 5.10 30.07
N SER A 323 8.54 5.53 31.32
CA SER A 323 7.20 5.63 31.91
C SER A 323 6.33 6.65 31.16
N VAL A 324 6.89 7.82 30.83
CA VAL A 324 6.19 8.84 30.02
C VAL A 324 5.89 8.31 28.62
N LEU A 325 6.85 7.62 27.97
CA LEU A 325 6.62 7.02 26.65
C LEU A 325 5.48 5.99 26.68
N TRP A 326 5.46 5.10 27.67
CA TRP A 326 4.41 4.09 27.80
C TRP A 326 3.03 4.72 28.03
N ALA A 327 2.92 5.68 28.95
CA ALA A 327 1.68 6.42 29.18
C ALA A 327 1.21 7.19 27.93
N SER A 328 2.15 7.77 27.18
CA SER A 328 1.85 8.46 25.92
C SER A 328 1.27 7.51 24.86
N GLN A 329 1.79 6.29 24.72
CA GLN A 329 1.27 5.32 23.76
C GLN A 329 -0.14 4.83 24.13
N ILE A 330 -0.43 4.65 25.43
CA ILE A 330 -1.81 4.35 25.89
C ILE A 330 -2.76 5.49 25.54
N SER A 331 -2.36 6.73 25.77
CA SER A 331 -3.17 7.90 25.40
C SER A 331 -3.42 7.96 23.90
N HIS A 332 -2.40 7.69 23.08
CA HIS A 332 -2.52 7.66 21.63
C HIS A 332 -3.50 6.58 21.16
N LYS A 333 -3.44 5.36 21.72
CA LYS A 333 -4.44 4.31 21.46
C LYS A 333 -5.87 4.77 21.75
N ASN A 334 -6.11 5.45 22.87
CA ASN A 334 -7.44 5.92 23.24
C ASN A 334 -7.98 6.95 22.22
N ILE A 335 -7.11 7.84 21.71
CA ILE A 335 -7.47 8.81 20.67
C ILE A 335 -7.84 8.08 19.36
N VAL A 336 -7.02 7.10 18.94
CA VAL A 336 -7.29 6.29 17.75
C VAL A 336 -8.63 5.55 17.91
N GLN A 337 -8.87 4.96 19.08
CA GLN A 337 -10.14 4.26 19.35
C GLN A 337 -11.34 5.20 19.22
N GLN A 338 -11.27 6.39 19.83
CA GLN A 338 -12.35 7.38 19.72
C GLN A 338 -12.62 7.78 18.27
N GLN A 339 -11.58 8.03 17.47
CA GLN A 339 -11.73 8.36 16.05
C GLN A 339 -12.39 7.22 15.26
N LEU A 340 -12.06 5.97 15.57
CA LEU A 340 -12.66 4.80 14.92
C LEU A 340 -14.13 4.61 15.33
N GLU A 341 -14.47 4.87 16.60
CA GLU A 341 -15.85 4.85 17.10
C GLU A 341 -16.71 5.92 16.41
N GLU A 342 -16.20 7.13 16.27
CA GLU A 342 -16.85 8.23 15.55
C GLU A 342 -17.11 7.88 14.08
N LYS A 343 -16.10 7.34 13.38
CA LYS A 343 -16.27 6.86 11.99
C LYS A 343 -17.27 5.73 11.88
N LEU A 344 -17.22 4.74 12.76
CA LEU A 344 -18.14 3.61 12.75
C LEU A 344 -19.59 4.07 13.01
N ALA A 345 -19.78 5.07 13.87
CA ALA A 345 -21.10 5.64 14.13
C ALA A 345 -21.75 6.25 12.87
N THR A 346 -20.95 6.70 11.89
CA THR A 346 -21.47 7.23 10.61
C THR A 346 -22.03 6.16 9.66
N TYR A 347 -21.71 4.88 9.87
CA TYR A 347 -22.11 3.83 8.93
C TYR A 347 -23.61 3.53 9.02
N ARG A 348 -24.20 3.66 10.22
CA ARG A 348 -25.65 3.48 10.42
C ARG A 348 -26.50 4.51 9.66
N PRO A 349 -26.27 5.83 9.81
CA PRO A 349 -27.04 6.82 9.05
C PRO A 349 -26.81 6.68 7.54
N GLU A 350 -25.59 6.38 7.09
CA GLU A 350 -25.29 6.12 5.67
C GLU A 350 -26.08 4.90 5.14
N ALA A 351 -26.15 3.81 5.91
CA ALA A 351 -26.96 2.64 5.54
C ALA A 351 -28.45 2.99 5.41
N ASN A 352 -28.99 3.75 6.37
CA ASN A 352 -30.40 4.15 6.36
C ASN A 352 -30.74 5.06 5.18
N GLU A 353 -29.84 5.98 4.82
CA GLU A 353 -30.01 6.85 3.64
C GLU A 353 -30.05 6.03 2.35
N ILE A 354 -29.13 5.08 2.21
CA ILE A 354 -29.07 4.20 1.02
C ILE A 354 -30.33 3.34 0.90
N ASP A 355 -30.79 2.75 2.02
CA ASP A 355 -31.98 1.90 2.08
C ASP A 355 -33.26 2.68 1.77
N PHE A 356 -33.38 3.90 2.31
CA PHE A 356 -34.50 4.79 2.04
C PHE A 356 -34.57 5.20 0.56
N GLU A 357 -33.47 5.73 0.00
CA GLU A 357 -33.39 6.12 -1.41
C GLU A 357 -33.65 4.93 -2.36
N TYR A 358 -33.15 3.74 -2.01
CA TYR A 358 -33.39 2.53 -2.80
C TYR A 358 -34.87 2.14 -2.80
N SER A 359 -35.51 2.18 -1.63
CA SER A 359 -36.92 1.82 -1.47
C SER A 359 -37.83 2.78 -2.25
N GLU A 360 -37.56 4.09 -2.18
CA GLU A 360 -38.27 5.11 -2.94
C GLU A 360 -38.14 4.90 -4.46
N LEU A 361 -36.90 4.71 -4.95
CA LEU A 361 -36.67 4.48 -6.37
C LEU A 361 -37.29 3.16 -6.87
N LYS A 362 -37.30 2.12 -6.03
CA LYS A 362 -37.93 0.83 -6.35
C LYS A 362 -39.45 0.97 -6.48
N GLU A 363 -40.08 1.71 -5.58
CA GLU A 363 -41.52 1.97 -5.65
C GLU A 363 -41.88 2.78 -6.90
N GLN A 364 -41.16 3.87 -7.17
CA GLN A 364 -41.33 4.69 -8.38
C GLN A 364 -41.13 3.84 -9.65
N GLN A 365 -40.14 2.93 -9.66
CA GLN A 365 -39.86 2.07 -10.81
C GLN A 365 -41.02 1.12 -11.07
N LEU A 366 -41.54 0.47 -10.02
CA LEU A 366 -42.68 -0.45 -10.15
C LEU A 366 -43.94 0.26 -10.62
N GLU A 367 -44.20 1.49 -10.16
CA GLU A 367 -45.31 2.31 -10.64
C GLU A 367 -45.14 2.66 -12.12
N LEU A 368 -43.98 3.18 -12.51
CA LEU A 368 -43.75 3.63 -13.88
C LEU A 368 -43.71 2.47 -14.89
N VAL A 369 -43.26 1.29 -14.48
CA VAL A 369 -43.35 0.05 -15.30
C VAL A 369 -44.82 -0.31 -15.55
N ARG A 370 -45.70 -0.23 -14.54
CA ARG A 370 -47.13 -0.49 -14.72
C ARG A 370 -47.77 0.53 -15.66
N VAL A 371 -47.47 1.81 -15.46
CA VAL A 371 -47.94 2.89 -16.35
C VAL A 371 -47.47 2.68 -17.78
N SER A 372 -46.23 2.21 -17.99
CA SER A 372 -45.69 1.90 -19.32
C SER A 372 -46.46 0.75 -20.00
N GLN A 373 -46.78 -0.32 -19.25
CA GLN A 373 -47.58 -1.44 -19.75
C GLN A 373 -49.02 -1.03 -20.11
N ASP A 374 -49.63 -0.16 -19.31
CA ASP A 374 -50.96 0.38 -19.59
C ASP A 374 -50.92 1.28 -20.84
N ASN A 375 -49.87 2.09 -20.98
CA ASN A 375 -49.66 2.94 -22.15
C ASN A 375 -49.58 2.14 -23.45
N ASP A 376 -48.88 1.01 -23.48
CA ASP A 376 -48.83 0.15 -24.67
C ASP A 376 -50.23 -0.27 -25.11
N THR A 377 -51.09 -0.62 -24.15
CA THR A 377 -52.49 -0.99 -24.42
C THR A 377 -53.30 0.21 -24.91
N LEU A 378 -53.16 1.37 -24.28
CA LEU A 378 -53.86 2.60 -24.65
C LEU A 378 -53.41 3.14 -26.02
N LEU A 379 -52.12 3.04 -26.34
CA LEU A 379 -51.56 3.46 -27.62
C LEU A 379 -52.09 2.59 -28.76
N ASN A 380 -52.11 1.27 -28.56
CA ASN A 380 -52.67 0.32 -29.53
C ASN A 380 -54.17 0.55 -29.78
N ASN A 381 -54.89 1.07 -28.79
CA ASN A 381 -56.31 1.45 -28.90
C ASN A 381 -56.52 2.90 -29.39
N GLY A 382 -55.45 3.65 -29.69
CA GLY A 382 -55.53 5.04 -30.14
C GLY A 382 -56.02 6.03 -29.08
N LEU A 383 -55.96 5.68 -27.80
CA LEU A 383 -56.48 6.46 -26.67
C LEU A 383 -55.43 7.42 -26.07
N ILE A 384 -54.15 7.22 -26.38
CA ILE A 384 -53.05 8.13 -26.06
C ILE A 384 -52.22 8.40 -27.32
N SER A 385 -51.46 9.49 -27.31
CA SER A 385 -50.55 9.82 -28.40
C SER A 385 -49.22 9.04 -28.29
N ALA A 386 -48.56 8.78 -29.42
CA ALA A 386 -47.21 8.20 -29.44
C ALA A 386 -46.23 9.03 -28.60
N ALA A 387 -46.32 10.36 -28.66
CA ALA A 387 -45.49 11.27 -27.86
C ALA A 387 -45.67 11.09 -26.34
N GLN A 388 -46.87 10.73 -25.87
CA GLN A 388 -47.11 10.42 -24.45
C GLN A 388 -46.52 9.07 -24.04
N ALA A 389 -46.58 8.06 -24.92
CA ALA A 389 -45.94 6.77 -24.67
C ALA A 389 -44.40 6.90 -24.65
N ASP A 390 -43.86 7.66 -25.62
CA ASP A 390 -42.44 7.98 -25.78
C ASP A 390 -41.87 8.71 -24.55
N GLN A 391 -42.60 9.68 -24.00
CA GLN A 391 -42.20 10.39 -22.78
C GLN A 391 -42.12 9.45 -21.57
N ASN A 392 -43.09 8.55 -21.39
CA ASN A 392 -43.06 7.59 -20.27
C ASN A 392 -41.90 6.59 -20.39
N MET A 393 -41.55 6.18 -21.61
CA MET A 393 -40.36 5.35 -21.85
C MET A 393 -39.07 6.09 -21.47
N LEU A 394 -38.97 7.38 -21.81
CA LEU A 394 -37.83 8.22 -21.43
C LEU A 394 -37.74 8.41 -19.90
N ASP A 395 -38.86 8.57 -19.22
CA ASP A 395 -38.91 8.68 -17.77
C ASP A 395 -38.48 7.35 -17.11
N LEU A 396 -38.91 6.20 -17.65
CA LEU A 396 -38.49 4.88 -17.19
C LEU A 396 -36.98 4.66 -17.40
N LEU A 397 -36.44 5.10 -18.52
CA LEU A 397 -35.00 5.06 -18.80
C LEU A 397 -34.20 5.86 -17.76
N ASN A 398 -34.65 7.08 -17.46
CA ASN A 398 -34.01 7.95 -16.46
C ASN A 398 -34.10 7.37 -15.05
N LEU A 399 -35.23 6.76 -14.71
CA LEU A 399 -35.43 6.12 -13.42
C LEU A 399 -34.56 4.87 -13.26
N ASN A 400 -34.46 4.03 -14.29
CA ASN A 400 -33.55 2.88 -14.30
C ASN A 400 -32.08 3.31 -14.13
N ARG A 401 -31.67 4.40 -14.79
CA ARG A 401 -30.34 5.00 -14.61
C ARG A 401 -30.09 5.40 -13.15
N GLN A 402 -31.07 5.99 -12.46
CA GLN A 402 -30.96 6.37 -11.04
C GLN A 402 -30.94 5.14 -10.12
N PHE A 403 -31.80 4.15 -10.40
CA PHE A 403 -31.89 2.92 -9.64
C PHE A 403 -30.58 2.11 -9.69
N ASP A 404 -29.98 1.98 -10.87
CA ASP A 404 -28.69 1.29 -11.03
C ASP A 404 -27.53 2.03 -10.35
N LYS A 405 -27.54 3.37 -10.34
CA LYS A 405 -26.59 4.15 -9.52
C LYS A 405 -26.78 3.87 -8.04
N GLN A 406 -28.02 3.71 -7.57
CA GLN A 406 -28.29 3.40 -6.18
C GLN A 406 -27.84 2.00 -5.79
N LYS A 407 -28.04 1.00 -6.66
CA LYS A 407 -27.46 -0.35 -6.49
C LYS A 407 -25.94 -0.30 -6.34
N VAL A 408 -25.26 0.51 -7.15
CA VAL A 408 -23.82 0.71 -7.06
C VAL A 408 -23.43 1.36 -5.73
N LYS A 409 -24.13 2.42 -5.28
CA LYS A 409 -23.89 3.01 -3.95
C LYS A 409 -24.00 1.96 -2.84
N TYR A 410 -25.04 1.13 -2.89
CA TYR A 410 -25.24 0.06 -1.91
C TYR A 410 -24.13 -0.99 -1.94
N ALA A 411 -23.72 -1.47 -3.12
CA ALA A 411 -22.63 -2.43 -3.24
C ALA A 411 -21.28 -1.86 -2.73
N LEU A 412 -21.01 -0.59 -2.98
CA LEU A 412 -19.84 0.11 -2.43
C LEU A 412 -19.90 0.23 -0.91
N PHE A 413 -21.07 0.50 -0.34
CA PHE A 413 -21.28 0.52 1.11
C PHE A 413 -21.06 -0.88 1.71
N GLN A 414 -21.56 -1.95 1.09
CA GLN A 414 -21.27 -3.32 1.53
C GLN A 414 -19.76 -3.64 1.48
N ALA A 415 -19.06 -3.21 0.44
CA ALA A 415 -17.61 -3.35 0.35
C ALA A 415 -16.89 -2.58 1.47
N LYS A 416 -17.36 -1.37 1.81
CA LYS A 416 -16.86 -0.56 2.94
C LYS A 416 -17.10 -1.25 4.29
N VAL A 417 -18.26 -1.88 4.50
CA VAL A 417 -18.55 -2.68 5.70
C VAL A 417 -17.66 -3.92 5.77
N THR A 418 -17.45 -4.59 4.63
CA THR A 418 -16.54 -5.76 4.55
C THR A 418 -15.10 -5.36 4.89
N LEU A 419 -14.66 -4.19 4.43
CA LEU A 419 -13.38 -3.60 4.80
C LEU A 419 -13.30 -3.34 6.32
N ALA A 420 -14.34 -2.77 6.93
CA ALA A 420 -14.43 -2.58 8.38
C ALA A 420 -14.38 -3.90 9.16
N LEU A 421 -15.08 -4.94 8.70
CA LEU A 421 -15.01 -6.28 9.28
C LEU A 421 -13.62 -6.92 9.15
N SER A 422 -12.87 -6.58 8.11
CA SER A 422 -11.48 -7.02 7.95
C SER A 422 -10.48 -6.27 8.84
N GLY A 423 -10.93 -5.26 9.60
CA GLY A 423 -10.10 -4.48 10.51
C GLY A 423 -9.66 -3.12 9.99
N VAL A 424 -10.32 -2.56 8.97
CA VAL A 424 -9.99 -1.23 8.41
C VAL A 424 -11.24 -0.35 8.33
N ILE A 425 -11.24 0.78 9.05
CA ILE A 425 -12.38 1.71 9.06
C ILE A 425 -11.97 2.98 8.31
N LEU A 426 -12.69 3.28 7.21
CA LEU A 426 -12.51 4.48 6.39
C LEU A 426 -13.13 5.71 7.05
#